data_AF-A0A2V5TMB3-F1
#
_entry.id   AF-A0A2V5TMB3-F1
#
_cell.length_a   1.000
_cell.length_b   1.000
_cell.length_c   1.000
_cell.angle_alpha   90.00
_cell.angle_beta   90.00
_cell.angle_gamma   90.00
#
_symmetry.space_group_name_H-M   'P 1'
#
loop_
_entity.id
_entity.type
_entity.pdbx_description
1 polymer ?
#
loop_
_entity_poly.entity_id
_entity_poly.type
_entity_poly.pdbx_seq_one_letter_code
_entity_poly.pdbx_strand_id
1 'polypeptide(L)' 'HTPLPELIGRVNRNLRGWSNYFKLGYPREAFRHLNHFVRQRLSKHLQRRSQRGWRARQGVSLYAHLQHLGLVAL' A
#
# COMPACT_ATOMS: atom_id res chain seq x y z
N HIS A 1 0.53 16.75 -9.16
CA HIS A 1 1.09 15.38 -9.10
C HIS A 1 1.56 15.12 -7.66
N THR A 2 1.00 14.15 -6.93
CA THR A 2 1.28 13.94 -5.48
C THR A 2 2.48 13.00 -5.28
N PRO A 3 3.61 13.41 -4.71
CA PRO A 3 4.80 12.55 -4.52
C PRO A 3 4.48 11.20 -3.88
N LEU A 4 5.19 10.13 -4.29
CA LEU A 4 4.91 8.77 -3.83
C LEU A 4 4.98 8.60 -2.29
N PRO A 5 5.97 9.19 -1.58
CA PRO A 5 5.99 9.12 -0.11
C PRO A 5 4.77 9.77 0.54
N GLU A 6 4.30 10.92 0.01
CA GLU A 6 3.11 11.60 0.51
C GLU A 6 1.84 10.76 0.29
N LEU A 7 1.73 10.15 -0.90
CA LEU A 7 0.62 9.23 -1.22
C LEU A 7 0.59 8.04 -0.24
N ILE A 8 1.74 7.40 0.01
CA ILE A 8 1.86 6.29 0.95
C ILE A 8 1.51 6.75 2.37
N GLY A 9 1.98 7.92 2.80
CA GLY A 9 1.63 8.51 4.10
C GLY A 9 0.12 8.71 4.27
N ARG A 10 -0.57 9.21 3.25
CA ARG A 10 -2.05 9.37 3.26
C ARG A 10 -2.75 8.01 3.35
N VAL A 11 -2.31 7.03 2.56
CA VAL A 11 -2.86 5.66 2.61
C VAL A 11 -2.68 5.07 4.00
N ASN A 12 -1.46 5.12 4.56
CA ASN A 12 -1.16 4.61 5.90
C ASN A 12 -2.05 5.24 6.99
N ARG A 13 -2.31 6.55 6.91
CA ARG A 13 -3.17 7.23 7.88
C ARG A 13 -4.59 6.66 7.87
N ASN A 14 -5.14 6.42 6.68
CA ASN A 14 -6.44 5.78 6.52
C ASN A 14 -6.43 4.32 7.00
N LEU A 15 -5.39 3.54 6.68
CA LEU A 15 -5.25 2.16 7.13
C LEU A 15 -5.22 2.05 8.66
N ARG A 16 -4.44 2.91 9.31
CA ARG A 16 -4.33 2.97 10.77
C ARG A 16 -5.65 3.39 11.41
N GLY A 17 -6.32 4.42 10.88
CA GLY A 17 -7.63 4.85 11.38
C GLY A 17 -8.68 3.75 11.27
N TRP A 18 -8.77 3.12 10.09
CA TRP A 18 -9.72 2.04 9.83
C TRP A 18 -9.44 0.81 10.70
N SER A 19 -8.20 0.32 10.73
CA SER A 19 -7.83 -0.82 11.57
C SER A 19 -8.06 -0.56 13.05
N ASN A 20 -7.74 0.63 13.56
CA ASN A 20 -7.99 0.96 14.96
C ASN A 20 -9.47 0.89 15.34
N TYR A 21 -10.37 1.26 14.42
CA TYR A 21 -11.81 1.16 14.62
C TYR A 21 -12.32 -0.29 14.50
N PHE A 22 -11.86 -1.02 13.48
CA PHE A 22 -12.37 -2.36 13.13
C PHE A 22 -11.57 -3.54 13.73
N LYS A 23 -10.61 -3.30 14.62
CA LYS A 23 -9.77 -4.36 15.20
C LYS A 23 -10.47 -5.29 16.20
N LEU A 24 -11.65 -4.93 16.70
CA LEU A 24 -12.37 -5.76 17.68
C LEU A 24 -12.98 -6.99 17.00
N GLY A 25 -12.85 -8.16 17.65
CA GLY A 25 -13.34 -9.43 17.13
C GLY A 25 -12.29 -10.18 16.30
N TYR A 26 -12.64 -10.55 15.06
CA TYR A 26 -11.81 -11.40 14.20
C TYR A 26 -11.38 -10.66 12.91
N PRO A 27 -10.54 -9.60 13.01
CA PRO A 27 -10.20 -8.75 11.87
C PRO A 27 -9.20 -9.37 10.89
N ARG A 28 -8.58 -10.51 11.21
CA ARG A 28 -7.44 -11.07 10.47
C ARG A 28 -7.72 -11.24 8.97
N GLU A 29 -8.86 -11.83 8.61
CA GLU A 29 -9.22 -12.04 7.20
C GLU A 29 -9.53 -10.71 6.49
N ALA A 30 -10.20 -9.79 7.17
CA ALA A 30 -10.45 -8.45 6.63
C ALA A 30 -9.14 -7.68 6.38
N PHE A 31 -8.19 -7.74 7.32
CA PHE A 31 -6.87 -7.11 7.17
C PHE A 31 -6.07 -7.75 6.05
N ARG A 32 -6.12 -9.07 5.89
CA ARG A 32 -5.48 -9.76 4.75
C ARG A 32 -6.04 -9.27 3.41
N HIS A 33 -7.36 -9.20 3.26
CA HIS A 33 -7.99 -8.69 2.04
C HIS A 33 -7.64 -7.22 1.78
N LEU A 34 -7.65 -6.41 2.82
CA LEU A 34 -7.35 -4.99 2.73
C LEU A 34 -5.89 -4.74 2.35
N ASN A 35 -4.95 -5.47 2.95
CA ASN A 35 -3.54 -5.45 2.58
C ASN A 35 -3.34 -5.85 1.10
N HIS A 36 -4.02 -6.90 0.63
CA HIS A 36 -3.96 -7.33 -0.77
C HIS A 36 -4.50 -6.23 -1.70
N PHE A 37 -5.67 -5.68 -1.40
CA PHE A 37 -6.31 -4.63 -2.17
C PHE A 37 -5.43 -3.39 -2.33
N VAL A 38 -4.84 -2.91 -1.23
CA VAL A 38 -3.98 -1.71 -1.23
C VAL A 38 -2.74 -1.94 -2.09
N ARG A 39 -2.07 -3.09 -1.94
CA ARG A 39 -0.89 -3.44 -2.73
C ARG A 39 -1.21 -3.49 -4.23
N GLN A 40 -2.33 -4.13 -4.60
CA GLN A 40 -2.79 -4.21 -5.98
C GLN A 40 -3.13 -2.82 -6.56
N ARG A 41 -3.86 -2.00 -5.80
CA ARG A 41 -4.28 -0.67 -6.26
C ARG A 41 -3.08 0.27 -6.41
N LEU A 42 -2.12 0.23 -5.49
CA LEU A 42 -0.86 1.00 -5.61
C LEU A 42 -0.02 0.52 -6.79
N SER A 43 0.09 -0.78 -7.02
CA SER A 43 0.78 -1.34 -8.19
C SER A 43 0.21 -0.79 -9.50
N LYS A 44 -1.12 -0.90 -9.67
CA LYS A 44 -1.83 -0.39 -10.86
C LYS A 44 -1.68 1.12 -11.00
N HIS A 45 -1.73 1.86 -9.90
CA HIS A 45 -1.51 3.31 -9.92
C HIS A 45 -0.11 3.67 -10.40
N LEU A 46 0.93 3.03 -9.85
CA LEU A 46 2.33 3.27 -10.22
C LEU A 46 2.63 2.93 -11.68
N GLN A 47 2.05 1.84 -12.19
CA GLN A 47 2.17 1.47 -13.60
C GLN A 47 1.57 2.53 -14.53
N ARG A 48 0.41 3.11 -14.17
CA ARG A 48 -0.27 4.15 -14.97
C ARG A 48 0.31 5.54 -14.80
N ARG A 49 1.00 5.79 -13.70
CA ARG A 49 1.49 7.12 -13.31
C ARG A 49 2.64 7.62 -14.16
N SER A 50 3.43 6.72 -14.75
CA SER A 50 4.59 7.08 -15.58
C SER A 50 4.42 6.54 -16.98
N GLN A 51 4.76 7.35 -17.97
CA GLN A 51 4.73 6.98 -19.38
C GLN A 51 5.71 5.84 -19.72
N ARG A 52 6.76 5.63 -18.90
CA ARG A 52 7.69 4.48 -19.01
C ARG A 52 7.35 3.33 -18.06
N GLY A 53 6.27 3.46 -17.29
CA GLY A 53 5.92 2.58 -16.17
C GLY A 53 6.89 2.76 -15.00
N TRP A 54 6.36 2.96 -13.80
CA TRP A 54 7.20 2.94 -12.61
C TRP A 54 7.75 1.51 -12.39
N ARG A 55 9.04 1.41 -12.04
CA ARG A 55 9.72 0.12 -11.82
C ARG A 55 10.21 0.03 -10.38
N ALA A 56 10.05 -1.15 -9.80
CA ALA A 56 10.69 -1.48 -8.54
C ALA A 56 12.22 -1.60 -8.73
N ARG A 57 12.99 -1.41 -7.65
CA ARG A 57 14.41 -1.79 -7.56
C ARG A 57 14.62 -3.23 -8.03
N GLN A 58 15.71 -3.47 -8.75
CA GLN A 58 16.10 -4.80 -9.19
C GLN A 58 16.23 -5.76 -7.99
N GLY A 59 15.80 -7.00 -8.18
CA GLY A 59 15.86 -8.04 -7.16
C GLY A 59 14.80 -7.95 -6.05
N VAL A 60 13.93 -6.94 -6.06
CA VAL A 60 12.91 -6.75 -5.02
C VAL A 60 11.52 -6.79 -5.63
N SER A 61 10.61 -7.58 -5.02
CA SER A 61 9.20 -7.58 -5.43
C SER A 61 8.57 -6.20 -5.23
N LEU A 62 7.55 -5.87 -6.04
CA LEU A 62 6.86 -4.59 -5.89
C LEU A 62 6.31 -4.39 -4.47
N TYR A 63 5.85 -5.46 -3.82
CA TYR A 63 5.34 -5.40 -2.45
C TYR A 63 6.43 -5.11 -1.43
N ALA A 64 7.57 -5.78 -1.54
CA ALA A 64 8.72 -5.51 -0.67
C ALA A 64 9.23 -4.08 -0.89
N HIS A 65 9.23 -3.58 -2.12
CA HIS A 65 9.56 -2.18 -2.40
C HIS A 65 8.57 -1.21 -1.75
N LEU A 66 7.26 -1.44 -1.88
CA LEU A 66 6.25 -0.60 -1.22
C LEU A 66 6.41 -0.60 0.30
N GLN A 67 6.80 -1.73 0.91
CA GLN A 67 7.15 -1.81 2.32
C GLN A 67 8.40 -0.99 2.66
N HIS A 68 9.46 -1.06 1.85
CA HIS A 68 10.64 -0.20 2.01
C HIS A 68 10.31 1.29 1.92
N LEU A 69 9.29 1.66 1.14
CA LEU A 69 8.78 3.04 1.07
C LEU A 69 7.85 3.41 2.24
N GLY A 70 7.65 2.50 3.20
CA GLY A 70 6.91 2.73 4.42
C GLY A 70 5.44 2.35 4.38
N LEU A 71 4.96 1.59 3.38
CA LEU A 71 3.59 1.08 3.38
C LEU A 71 3.37 0.13 4.57
N VAL A 72 2.39 0.45 5.41
CA VAL A 72 2.02 -0.37 6.57
C VAL A 72 1.19 -1.58 6.11
N ALA A 73 1.52 -2.75 6.64
CA ALA A 73 0.63 -3.91 6.61
C ALA A 73 -0.13 -4.00 7.94
N LEU A 74 -1.45 -4.17 7.85
CA LEU A 74 -2.36 -4.37 8.99
C LEU A 74 -2.35 -5.81 9.49
#